data_AF-A0A3N4D967-F1
#
_entry.id   AF-A0A3N4D967-F1
#
_cell.length_a   1.000
_cell.length_b   1.000
_cell.length_c   1.000
_cell.angle_alpha   90.00
_cell.angle_beta   90.00
_cell.angle_gamma   90.00
#
_symmetry.space_group_name_H-M   'P 1'
#
loop_
_entity.id
_entity.type
_entity.pdbx_description
1 polymer ?
#
loop_
_entity_poly.entity_id
_entity_poly.type
_entity_poly.pdbx_seq_one_letter_code
_entity_poly.pdbx_strand_id
1 'polypeptide(L)'
;MLSPLNTHSAFLKGKITLIVQVSGLCLFAWLCQWAAHSVHSVIPGSVIGLGVLLILLSCQWLPEKVVNQGSAWLIGDLLLFFIPPVVAVTKYKSILENYGAELIMCMLLASTSVLLGTAVIVDKLFKFERKQRLNNISSQRSHLK
;
A
#
# COMPACT_ATOMS: atom_id res chain seq x y z
N MET A 1 -38.34 -25.47 -4.74
CA MET A 1 -37.74 -26.62 -4.02
C MET A 1 -36.44 -27.05 -4.71
N LEU A 2 -35.40 -26.21 -4.68
CA LEU A 2 -34.08 -26.51 -5.27
C LEU A 2 -33.03 -26.66 -4.17
N SER A 3 -32.72 -27.92 -3.87
CA SER A 3 -31.43 -28.49 -3.45
C SER A 3 -30.52 -27.72 -2.44
N PRO A 4 -30.39 -28.19 -1.18
CA PRO A 4 -29.36 -27.75 -0.22
C PRO A 4 -27.92 -28.18 -0.57
N LEU A 5 -27.71 -28.86 -1.71
CA LEU A 5 -26.42 -29.34 -2.19
C LEU A 5 -25.54 -28.28 -2.90
N ASN A 6 -26.08 -27.10 -3.26
CA ASN A 6 -25.30 -26.04 -3.94
C ASN A 6 -24.64 -25.03 -2.98
N THR A 7 -24.98 -25.07 -1.69
CA THR A 7 -24.39 -24.15 -0.68
C THR A 7 -22.95 -24.54 -0.34
N HIS A 8 -22.62 -25.84 -0.34
CA HIS A 8 -21.28 -26.32 -0.06
C HIS A 8 -20.29 -26.02 -1.22
N SER A 9 -20.74 -26.16 -2.47
CA SER A 9 -19.94 -25.82 -3.66
C SER A 9 -19.70 -24.32 -3.78
N ALA A 10 -20.64 -23.47 -3.36
CA ALA A 10 -20.48 -22.02 -3.34
C ALA A 10 -19.42 -21.58 -2.29
N PHE A 11 -19.42 -22.17 -1.10
CA PHE A 11 -18.44 -21.88 -0.06
C PHE A 11 -17.02 -22.35 -0.43
N LEU A 12 -16.91 -23.54 -1.04
CA LEU A 12 -15.63 -24.03 -1.59
C LEU A 12 -15.14 -23.15 -2.74
N LYS A 13 -16.01 -22.75 -3.68
CA LYS A 13 -15.63 -21.87 -4.79
C LYS A 13 -15.11 -20.52 -4.30
N GLY A 14 -15.70 -19.95 -3.24
CA GLY A 14 -15.21 -18.73 -2.61
C GLY A 14 -13.80 -18.88 -2.03
N LYS A 15 -13.57 -19.93 -1.22
CA LYS A 15 -12.23 -20.21 -0.65
C LYS A 15 -11.18 -20.51 -1.72
N ILE A 16 -11.52 -21.31 -2.74
CA ILE A 16 -10.60 -21.66 -3.82
C ILE A 16 -10.22 -20.42 -4.63
N THR A 17 -11.18 -19.55 -4.93
CA THR A 17 -10.90 -18.30 -5.67
C THR A 17 -9.96 -17.39 -4.87
N LEU A 18 -10.13 -17.29 -3.55
CA LEU A 18 -9.23 -16.54 -2.67
C LEU A 18 -7.81 -17.13 -2.70
N ILE A 19 -7.66 -18.45 -2.52
CA ILE A 19 -6.35 -19.11 -2.54
C ILE A 19 -5.64 -18.89 -3.89
N VAL A 20 -6.38 -18.98 -5.00
CA VAL A 20 -5.84 -18.71 -6.34
C VAL A 20 -5.42 -17.25 -6.50
N GLN A 21 -6.21 -16.29 -6.01
CA GLN A 21 -5.87 -14.87 -6.06
C GLN A 21 -4.61 -14.56 -5.25
N VAL A 22 -4.55 -15.06 -4.01
CA VAL A 22 -3.39 -14.90 -3.12
C VAL A 22 -2.14 -15.55 -3.72
N SER A 23 -2.27 -16.76 -4.22
CA SER A 23 -1.16 -17.46 -4.89
C SER A 23 -0.70 -16.69 -6.13
N GLY A 24 -1.63 -16.15 -6.93
CA GLY A 24 -1.32 -15.29 -8.08
C GLY A 24 -0.58 -14.02 -7.67
N LEU A 25 -1.01 -13.34 -6.61
CA LEU A 25 -0.34 -12.16 -6.04
C LEU A 25 1.08 -12.48 -5.53
N CYS A 26 1.25 -13.60 -4.84
CA CYS A 26 2.57 -14.07 -4.37
C CYS A 26 3.50 -14.44 -5.53
N LEU A 27 3.00 -15.15 -6.54
CA LEU A 27 3.77 -15.50 -7.74
C LEU A 27 4.18 -14.25 -8.51
N PHE A 28 3.26 -13.29 -8.66
CA PHE A 28 3.55 -12.01 -9.29
C PHE A 28 4.63 -11.24 -8.51
N ALA A 29 4.51 -11.14 -7.19
CA ALA A 29 5.53 -10.51 -6.35
C ALA A 29 6.90 -11.18 -6.49
N TRP A 30 6.93 -12.52 -6.56
CA TRP A 30 8.16 -13.27 -6.76
C TRP A 30 8.75 -13.02 -8.16
N LEU A 31 7.93 -12.97 -9.20
CA LEU A 31 8.36 -12.66 -10.56
C LEU A 31 8.96 -11.26 -10.65
N CYS A 32 8.34 -10.26 -10.00
CA CYS A 32 8.87 -8.90 -9.91
C CYS A 32 10.20 -8.87 -9.14
N GLN A 33 10.33 -9.64 -8.06
CA GLN A 33 11.59 -9.76 -7.32
C GLN A 33 12.70 -10.40 -8.17
N TRP A 34 12.38 -11.44 -8.93
CA TRP A 34 13.32 -12.10 -9.83
C TRP A 34 13.76 -11.19 -10.98
N ALA A 35 12.81 -10.44 -11.56
CA ALA A 35 13.11 -9.44 -12.59
C ALA A 35 13.98 -8.30 -12.04
N ALA A 36 13.66 -7.78 -10.85
CA ALA A 36 14.44 -6.72 -10.20
C ALA A 36 15.88 -7.14 -9.91
N HIS A 37 16.07 -8.39 -9.46
CA HIS A 37 17.39 -8.96 -9.21
C HIS A 37 18.19 -9.14 -10.51
N SER A 38 17.55 -9.58 -11.59
CA SER A 38 18.20 -9.76 -12.90
C SER A 38 18.71 -8.45 -13.49
N VAL A 39 18.03 -7.34 -13.19
CA VAL A 39 18.38 -5.99 -13.67
C VAL A 39 19.34 -5.25 -12.71
N HIS A 40 19.75 -5.85 -11.58
CA HIS A 40 20.51 -5.17 -10.53
C HIS A 40 19.88 -3.83 -10.09
N SER A 41 18.55 -3.80 -9.97
CA SER A 41 17.87 -2.56 -9.59
C SER A 41 18.15 -2.20 -8.12
N VAL A 42 18.41 -0.92 -7.84
CA VAL A 42 18.52 -0.36 -6.48
C VAL A 42 17.19 -0.46 -5.72
N ILE A 43 16.08 -0.55 -6.47
CA ILE A 43 14.73 -0.57 -5.92
C ILE A 43 14.33 -2.02 -5.60
N PRO A 44 13.80 -2.30 -4.38
CA PRO A 44 13.26 -3.62 -4.05
C PRO A 44 12.17 -4.05 -5.05
N GLY A 45 12.17 -5.33 -5.43
CA GLY A 45 11.20 -5.86 -6.38
C GLY A 45 9.74 -5.74 -5.93
N SER A 46 9.48 -5.62 -4.61
CA SER A 46 8.14 -5.34 -4.07
C SER A 46 7.61 -3.97 -4.47
N VAL A 47 8.44 -2.93 -4.47
CA VAL A 47 8.07 -1.57 -4.89
C VAL A 47 7.83 -1.52 -6.40
N ILE A 48 8.67 -2.23 -7.16
CA ILE A 48 8.48 -2.39 -8.61
C ILE A 48 7.16 -3.12 -8.89
N GLY A 49 6.88 -4.21 -8.17
CA GLY A 49 5.64 -4.96 -8.28
C GLY A 49 4.41 -4.12 -7.96
N LEU A 50 4.46 -3.27 -6.94
CA LEU A 50 3.40 -2.31 -6.62
C LEU A 50 3.16 -1.35 -7.80
N GLY A 51 4.22 -0.78 -8.38
CA GLY A 51 4.12 0.11 -9.54
C GLY A 51 3.53 -0.58 -10.77
N VAL A 52 3.98 -1.79 -11.08
CA VAL A 52 3.46 -2.59 -12.20
C VAL A 52 2.00 -2.96 -11.98
N LEU A 53 1.62 -3.40 -10.77
CA LEU A 53 0.24 -3.72 -10.43
C LEU A 53 -0.66 -2.48 -10.56
N LEU A 54 -0.19 -1.31 -10.10
CA LEU A 54 -0.90 -0.05 -10.24
C LEU A 54 -1.14 0.29 -11.72
N ILE A 55 -0.14 0.13 -12.58
CA ILE A 55 -0.28 0.35 -14.03
C ILE A 55 -1.29 -0.64 -14.63
N LEU A 56 -1.22 -1.93 -14.28
CA LEU A 56 -2.18 -2.93 -14.75
C LEU A 56 -3.63 -2.61 -14.34
N LEU A 57 -3.81 -2.12 -13.11
CA LEU A 57 -5.12 -1.71 -12.60
C LEU A 57 -5.62 -0.44 -13.30
N SER A 58 -4.73 0.53 -13.52
CA SER A 58 -5.03 1.78 -14.24
C SER A 58 -5.41 1.52 -15.71
N CYS A 59 -4.73 0.57 -16.36
CA CYS A 59 -5.05 0.12 -17.71
C CYS A 59 -6.31 -0.78 -17.79
N GLN A 60 -6.97 -1.07 -16.67
CA GLN A 60 -8.12 -1.98 -16.55
C GLN A 60 -7.89 -3.40 -17.10
N TRP A 61 -6.64 -3.80 -17.29
CA TRP A 61 -6.28 -5.16 -17.74
C TRP A 61 -6.54 -6.20 -16.67
N LEU A 62 -6.49 -5.79 -15.40
CA LEU A 62 -6.77 -6.64 -14.25
C LEU A 62 -8.02 -6.09 -13.51
N PRO A 63 -9.14 -6.83 -13.47
CA PRO A 63 -10.33 -6.38 -12.77
C PRO A 63 -10.07 -6.30 -11.27
N GLU A 64 -10.36 -5.13 -10.68
CA GLU A 64 -10.14 -4.83 -9.25
C GLU A 64 -10.74 -5.90 -8.32
N LYS A 65 -11.89 -6.47 -8.70
CA LYS A 65 -12.58 -7.52 -7.95
C LYS A 65 -11.72 -8.76 -7.68
N VAL A 66 -10.76 -9.05 -8.57
CA VAL A 66 -9.86 -10.21 -8.46
C VAL A 66 -8.71 -9.94 -7.50
N VAL A 67 -8.27 -8.68 -7.36
CA VAL A 67 -7.19 -8.34 -6.43
C VAL A 67 -7.75 -8.05 -5.05
N ASN A 68 -8.91 -7.39 -4.96
CA ASN A 68 -9.46 -6.84 -3.72
C ASN A 68 -9.70 -7.92 -2.64
N GLN A 69 -10.26 -9.07 -3.00
CA GLN A 69 -10.53 -10.15 -2.04
C GLN A 69 -9.23 -10.78 -1.51
N GLY A 70 -8.28 -11.12 -2.38
CA GLY A 70 -6.98 -11.65 -1.99
C GLY A 70 -6.15 -10.65 -1.17
N SER A 71 -6.11 -9.37 -1.58
CA SER A 71 -5.39 -8.33 -0.84
C SER A 71 -6.01 -8.04 0.52
N ALA A 72 -7.35 -7.95 0.61
CA ALA A 72 -8.03 -7.73 1.89
C ALA A 72 -7.77 -8.87 2.87
N TRP A 73 -7.67 -10.11 2.38
CA TRP A 73 -7.29 -11.25 3.19
C TRP A 73 -5.82 -11.17 3.67
N LEU A 74 -4.87 -10.85 2.78
CA LEU A 74 -3.45 -10.66 3.16
C LEU A 74 -3.26 -9.55 4.20
N ILE A 75 -4.03 -8.47 4.07
CA ILE A 75 -4.01 -7.34 4.99
C ILE A 75 -4.62 -7.74 6.34
N GLY A 76 -5.68 -8.54 6.34
CA GLY A 76 -6.25 -9.12 7.55
C GLY A 76 -5.26 -10.02 8.29
N ASP A 77 -4.48 -10.80 7.53
CA ASP A 77 -3.44 -11.68 8.06
C ASP A 77 -2.07 -10.99 8.17
N LEU A 78 -1.99 -9.66 8.12
CA LEU A 78 -0.73 -8.91 8.31
C LEU A 78 -0.08 -9.21 9.67
N LEU A 79 -0.88 -9.65 10.65
CA LEU A 79 -0.41 -10.19 11.92
C LEU A 79 0.55 -11.38 11.76
N LEU A 80 0.31 -12.25 10.79
CA LEU A 80 1.18 -13.38 10.47
C LEU A 80 2.54 -12.89 9.94
N PHE A 81 2.57 -11.77 9.22
CA PHE A 81 3.82 -11.12 8.78
C PHE A 81 4.56 -10.37 9.89
N PHE A 82 3.95 -10.17 11.07
CA PHE A 82 4.68 -9.67 12.25
C PHE A 82 5.44 -10.77 12.99
N ILE A 83 5.18 -12.05 12.72
CA ILE A 83 5.89 -13.15 13.36
C ILE A 83 7.42 -13.08 13.07
N PRO A 84 7.89 -12.95 11.81
CA PRO A 84 9.32 -12.87 11.55
C PRO A 84 10.02 -11.67 12.20
N PRO A 85 9.49 -10.44 12.14
CA PRO A 85 10.03 -9.29 12.89
C PRO A 85 10.10 -9.53 14.41
N VAL A 86 9.04 -10.07 15.02
CA VAL A 86 9.02 -10.33 16.48
C VAL A 86 10.08 -11.36 16.86
N VAL A 87 10.22 -12.44 16.10
CA VAL A 87 11.26 -13.44 16.32
C VAL A 87 12.65 -12.82 16.16
N ALA A 88 12.87 -11.96 15.16
CA ALA A 88 14.13 -11.24 14.99
C ALA A 88 14.47 -10.38 16.22
N VAL A 89 13.49 -9.65 16.77
CA VAL A 89 13.69 -8.84 17.99
C VAL A 89 14.15 -9.71 19.16
N THR A 90 13.58 -10.91 19.33
CA THR A 90 14.01 -11.80 20.43
C THR A 90 15.44 -12.31 20.29
N LYS A 91 15.93 -12.47 19.05
CA LYS A 91 17.30 -12.92 18.75
C LYS A 91 18.33 -11.81 18.96
N TYR A 92 17.96 -10.55 18.70
CA TYR A 92 18.86 -9.39 18.74
C TYR A 92 18.60 -8.45 19.92
N LYS A 93 18.08 -8.98 21.05
CA LYS A 93 17.75 -8.20 22.25
C LYS A 93 18.89 -7.31 22.75
N SER A 94 20.12 -7.79 22.72
CA SER A 94 21.29 -7.02 23.18
C SER A 94 21.51 -5.71 22.38
N ILE A 95 21.17 -5.71 21.08
CA ILE A 95 21.24 -4.47 20.27
C ILE A 95 20.09 -3.53 20.66
N LEU A 96 18.91 -4.08 20.96
CA LEU A 96 17.75 -3.31 21.39
C LEU A 96 17.94 -2.68 22.78
N GLU A 97 18.65 -3.34 23.71
CA GLU A 97 18.93 -2.77 25.03
C GLU A 97 19.86 -1.55 24.94
N ASN A 98 20.86 -1.59 24.05
CA ASN A 98 21.81 -0.50 23.88
C ASN A 98 21.28 0.64 23.01
N TYR A 99 20.53 0.34 21.94
CA TYR A 99 20.11 1.31 20.93
C TYR A 99 18.59 1.51 20.85
N GLY A 100 17.79 0.76 21.61
CA GLY A 100 16.32 0.78 21.48
C GLY A 100 15.71 2.14 21.77
N ALA A 101 16.25 2.88 22.76
CA ALA A 101 15.80 4.23 23.05
C ALA A 101 16.07 5.20 21.89
N GLU A 102 17.26 5.13 21.27
CA GLU A 102 17.60 5.93 20.10
C GLU A 102 16.72 5.57 18.89
N LEU A 103 16.44 4.29 18.67
CA LEU A 103 15.58 3.83 17.58
C LEU A 103 14.14 4.35 17.73
N ILE A 104 13.56 4.28 18.94
CA ILE A 104 12.20 4.77 19.19
C ILE A 104 12.15 6.29 19.00
N MET A 105 13.10 7.03 19.56
CA MET A 105 13.17 8.48 19.41
C MET A 105 13.33 8.88 17.94
N CYS A 106 14.24 8.22 17.21
CA CYS A 106 14.46 8.46 15.79
C CYS A 106 13.20 8.14 14.96
N MET A 107 12.53 7.02 15.22
CA MET A 107 11.32 6.61 14.49
C MET A 107 10.17 7.60 14.69
N LEU A 108 9.96 8.06 15.93
CA LEU A 108 8.92 9.05 16.24
C LEU A 108 9.24 10.41 15.61
N LEU A 109 10.48 10.88 15.73
CA LEU A 109 10.91 12.15 15.14
C LEU A 109 10.88 12.11 13.60
N ALA A 110 11.31 11.00 12.99
CA ALA A 110 11.25 10.82 11.54
C ALA A 110 9.81 10.78 11.05
N SER A 111 8.94 9.99 11.69
CA SER A 111 7.52 9.89 11.30
C SER A 111 6.80 11.23 11.45
N THR A 112 6.97 11.91 12.58
CA THR A 112 6.36 13.23 12.81
C THR A 112 6.90 14.29 11.86
N SER A 113 8.22 14.35 11.61
CA SER A 113 8.80 15.31 10.68
C SER A 113 8.33 15.09 9.23
N VAL A 114 8.22 13.85 8.77
CA VAL A 114 7.68 13.52 7.43
C VAL A 114 6.21 13.91 7.32
N LEU A 115 5.39 13.62 8.33
CA LEU A 115 3.98 14.00 8.35
C LEU A 115 3.80 15.52 8.37
N LEU A 116 4.55 16.23 9.23
CA LEU A 116 4.52 17.69 9.29
C LEU A 116 5.02 18.32 7.98
N GLY A 117 6.10 17.79 7.41
CA GLY A 117 6.62 18.26 6.13
C GLY A 117 5.59 18.13 5.01
N THR A 118 4.96 16.96 4.91
CA THR A 118 3.89 16.69 3.93
C THR A 118 2.70 17.62 4.16
N ALA A 119 2.25 17.76 5.42
CA ALA A 119 1.13 18.64 5.77
C ALA A 119 1.39 20.10 5.38
N VAL A 120 2.58 20.64 5.68
CA VAL A 120 2.95 22.02 5.35
C VAL A 120 3.02 22.25 3.85
N ILE A 121 3.59 21.31 3.08
CA ILE A 121 3.68 21.41 1.62
C ILE A 121 2.28 21.43 1.02
N VAL A 122 1.41 20.51 1.45
CA VAL A 122 0.03 20.38 0.98
C VAL A 122 -0.79 21.63 1.36
N ASP A 123 -0.66 22.13 2.58
CA ASP A 123 -1.33 23.37 3.03
C ASP A 123 -0.90 24.59 2.21
N LYS A 124 0.40 24.71 1.91
CA LYS A 124 0.90 25.79 1.05
C LYS A 124 0.35 25.68 -0.37
N LEU A 125 0.29 24.46 -0.93
CA LEU A 125 -0.25 24.20 -2.25
C LEU A 125 -1.74 24.59 -2.32
N PHE A 126 -2.56 24.12 -1.37
CA PHE A 126 -3.99 24.48 -1.30
C PHE A 126 -4.21 25.98 -1.08
N LYS A 127 -3.40 26.62 -0.23
CA LYS A 127 -3.49 28.07 0.01
C LYS A 127 -3.12 28.86 -1.25
N PHE A 128 -2.15 28.38 -2.03
CA PHE A 128 -1.77 28.99 -3.30
C PHE A 128 -2.90 28.86 -4.34
N GLU A 129 -3.47 27.67 -4.51
CA GLU A 129 -4.61 27.44 -5.41
C GLU A 129 -5.83 28.30 -5.02
N ARG A 130 -6.12 28.40 -3.72
CA ARG A 130 -7.26 29.21 -3.22
C ARG A 130 -7.05 30.70 -3.51
N LYS A 131 -5.83 31.20 -3.36
CA LYS A 131 -5.49 32.60 -3.65
C LYS A 131 -5.61 32.91 -5.15
N GLN A 132 -5.21 31.96 -6.01
CA GLN A 132 -5.37 32.09 -7.45
C GLN A 132 -6.84 32.08 -7.89
N ARG A 133 -7.67 31.21 -7.32
CA ARG A 133 -9.11 31.19 -7.62
C ARG A 133 -9.81 32.50 -7.23
N LEU A 134 -9.46 33.09 -6.09
CA LEU A 134 -10.04 34.36 -5.63
C LEU A 134 -9.64 35.55 -6.52
N ASN A 135 -8.41 35.56 -7.04
CA ASN A 135 -7.93 36.63 -7.92
C ASN A 135 -8.57 36.59 -9.31
N ASN A 136 -8.89 35.40 -9.82
CA ASN A 136 -9.63 35.26 -11.08
C ASN A 136 -11.08 35.77 -10.98
N ILE A 137 -11.73 35.62 -9.82
CA ILE A 137 -13.11 36.08 -9.59
C ILE A 137 -13.16 37.61 -9.41
N SER A 138 -12.17 38.21 -8.75
CA SER A 138 -12.12 39.67 -8.57
C SER A 138 -11.88 40.43 -9.88
N SER A 139 -11.05 39.89 -10.77
CA SER A 139 -10.80 40.51 -12.09
C SER A 139 -12.00 40.45 -13.04
N GLN A 140 -12.91 39.49 -12.86
CA GLN A 140 -14.16 39.44 -13.64
C GLN A 140 -15.18 40.48 -13.15
N ARG A 141 -15.19 40.78 -11.85
CA ARG A 141 -16.11 41.75 -11.24
C ARG A 141 -15.83 43.20 -11.63
N SER A 142 -14.58 43.54 -11.97
CA SER A 142 -14.22 44.90 -12.40
C SER A 142 -14.60 45.20 -13.85
N HIS A 143 -14.87 44.19 -14.68
CA HIS A 143 -15.34 44.36 -16.06
C HIS A 143 -16.88 44.47 -16.18
N LEU A 144 -17.61 44.33 -15.07
CA LEU A 144 -19.08 44.43 -14.99
C LEU A 144 -19.57 45.74 -14.34
N LYS A 145 -18.69 46.73 -14.17
CA LYS A 145 -19.01 48.11 -13.75
C LYS A 145 -18.56 49.08 -14.84
#